data_AF-A0A1R1J9F7-F1
#
_entry.id   AF-A0A1R1J9F7-F1
#
_cell.length_a   1.000
_cell.length_b   1.000
_cell.length_c   1.000
_cell.angle_alpha   90.00
_cell.angle_beta   90.00
_cell.angle_gamma   90.00
#
_symmetry.space_group_name_H-M   'P 1'
#
loop_
_entity.id
_entity.type
_entity.pdbx_description
1 polymer ?
#
loop_
_entity_poly.entity_id
_entity_poly.type
_entity_poly.pdbx_seq_one_letter_code
_entity_poly.pdbx_strand_id
1 'polypeptide(L)'
;MNDSAAPWLRTVAAIGSFDMPGMPRRRSITRDRLPSWDAASRPTISVLERPTPDTVMISWRDACTGHYGYQKWRLFTTRRRGTCALSGRPIEIGDSVYSPQLLGSTPGNAAAMVLAVCVDAARAAEAA
;
A
#
# COMPACT_ATOMS: atom_id res chain seq x y z
N MET A 1 -21.30 -38.57 -3.50
CA MET A 1 -20.71 -37.45 -2.73
C MET A 1 -19.24 -37.44 -3.02
N ASN A 2 -18.78 -36.49 -3.84
CA ASN A 2 -17.43 -36.49 -4.42
C ASN A 2 -16.39 -36.03 -3.40
N ASP A 3 -15.40 -36.89 -3.15
CA ASP A 3 -14.30 -36.74 -2.22
C ASP A 3 -13.14 -35.89 -2.82
N SER A 4 -13.48 -34.81 -3.54
CA SER A 4 -12.49 -33.93 -4.18
C SER A 4 -11.85 -32.92 -3.21
N ALA A 5 -12.35 -32.83 -1.98
CA ALA A 5 -11.80 -31.94 -0.96
C ALA A 5 -10.65 -32.56 -0.14
N ALA A 6 -10.54 -33.89 -0.12
CA ALA A 6 -9.52 -34.61 0.65
C ALA A 6 -8.07 -34.24 0.26
N PRO A 7 -7.70 -34.07 -1.04
CA PRO A 7 -6.35 -33.70 -1.42
C PRO A 7 -5.98 -32.26 -0.97
N TRP A 8 -6.92 -31.32 -1.06
CA TRP A 8 -6.72 -29.94 -0.61
C TRP A 8 -6.54 -29.86 0.90
N LEU A 9 -7.40 -30.55 1.66
CA LEU A 9 -7.31 -30.58 3.13
C LEU A 9 -5.99 -31.20 3.61
N ARG A 10 -5.50 -32.26 2.94
CA ARG A 10 -4.17 -32.84 3.24
C ARG A 10 -3.03 -31.86 2.97
N THR A 11 -3.14 -31.07 1.90
CA THR A 11 -2.15 -30.04 1.56
C THR A 11 -2.13 -28.93 2.61
N VAL A 12 -3.30 -28.43 3.04
CA VAL A 12 -3.41 -27.41 4.09
C VAL A 12 -2.88 -27.93 5.43
N ALA A 13 -3.20 -29.18 5.80
CA ALA A 13 -2.68 -29.80 7.02
C ALA A 13 -1.15 -29.97 6.99
N ALA A 14 -0.58 -30.35 5.84
CA ALA A 14 0.87 -30.47 5.67
C ALA A 14 1.60 -29.11 5.79
N ILE A 15 0.98 -28.02 5.30
CA ILE A 15 1.49 -26.65 5.48
C ILE A 15 1.41 -26.25 6.96
N GLY A 16 0.31 -26.59 7.65
CA GLY A 16 0.14 -26.29 9.07
C GLY A 16 1.06 -27.08 10.00
N SER A 17 1.48 -28.28 9.59
CA SER A 17 2.40 -29.16 10.34
C SER A 17 3.89 -28.85 10.07
N PHE A 18 4.18 -27.80 9.29
CA PHE A 18 5.55 -27.38 9.02
C PHE A 18 6.12 -26.70 10.27
N ASP A 19 6.72 -27.51 11.14
CA ASP A 19 7.52 -27.05 12.28
C ASP A 19 8.78 -26.39 11.72
N MET A 20 8.64 -25.15 11.25
CA MET A 20 9.79 -24.31 10.95
C MET A 20 10.39 -23.89 12.29
N PRO A 21 11.64 -24.27 12.62
CA PRO A 21 12.34 -23.65 13.74
C PRO A 21 12.25 -22.15 13.50
N GLY A 22 11.80 -21.40 14.51
CA GLY A 22 11.40 -20.00 14.42
C GLY A 22 12.41 -19.17 13.65
N MET A 23 12.26 -19.16 12.32
CA MET A 23 13.18 -18.46 11.45
C MET A 23 12.86 -17.01 11.77
N PRO A 24 13.83 -16.21 12.26
CA PRO A 24 13.55 -14.83 12.58
C PRO A 24 12.91 -14.26 11.32
N ARG A 25 11.65 -13.79 11.42
CA ARG A 25 10.96 -13.15 10.30
C ARG A 25 12.00 -12.23 9.71
N ARG A 26 12.48 -12.54 8.50
CA ARG A 26 13.56 -11.78 7.88
C ARG A 26 13.00 -10.37 7.77
N ARG A 27 13.30 -9.50 8.74
CA ARG A 27 13.15 -8.07 8.59
C ARG A 27 14.06 -7.84 7.40
N SER A 28 13.49 -7.65 6.21
CA SER A 28 14.32 -7.49 5.04
C SER A 28 15.14 -6.24 5.33
N ILE A 29 16.44 -6.43 5.57
CA ILE A 29 17.41 -5.40 5.95
C ILE A 29 17.38 -4.24 4.93
N THR A 30 16.81 -4.49 3.74
CA THR A 30 16.54 -3.54 2.68
C THR A 30 15.52 -2.46 3.04
N ARG A 31 14.52 -2.71 3.92
CA ARG A 31 13.46 -1.71 4.20
C ARG A 31 13.96 -0.49 4.93
N ASP A 32 14.93 -0.65 5.83
CA ASP A 32 15.45 0.44 6.65
C ASP A 32 16.45 1.35 5.89
N ARG A 33 16.74 1.05 4.62
CA ARG A 33 17.73 1.79 3.81
C ARG A 33 17.16 2.45 2.55
N LEU A 34 15.89 2.22 2.20
CA LEU A 34 15.33 2.88 1.03
C LEU A 34 15.16 4.37 1.30
N PRO A 35 15.49 5.24 0.33
CA PRO A 35 15.24 6.66 0.47
C PRO A 35 13.75 6.93 0.68
N SER A 36 13.46 8.08 1.31
CA SER A 36 12.09 8.58 1.32
C SER A 36 11.65 8.96 -0.08
N TRP A 37 10.39 8.74 -0.42
CA TRP A 37 9.82 9.13 -1.70
C TRP A 37 9.97 10.63 -1.91
N ASP A 38 10.41 10.99 -3.11
CA ASP A 38 10.44 12.36 -3.60
C ASP A 38 9.45 12.54 -4.76
N ALA A 39 9.07 13.79 -5.03
CA ALA A 39 8.12 14.12 -6.09
C ALA A 39 8.70 13.93 -7.52
N ALA A 40 10.01 13.70 -7.66
CA ALA A 40 10.63 13.39 -8.95
C ALA A 40 10.43 11.90 -9.31
N SER A 41 10.28 11.03 -8.30
CA SER A 41 9.95 9.63 -8.52
C SER A 41 8.54 9.46 -9.05
N ARG A 42 8.37 8.54 -10.00
CA ARG A 42 7.11 8.26 -10.68
C ARG A 42 6.60 6.86 -10.32
N PRO A 43 5.99 6.70 -9.14
CA PRO A 43 5.46 5.41 -8.71
C PRO A 43 4.29 4.98 -9.61
N THR A 44 4.20 3.69 -9.89
CA THR A 44 2.96 3.09 -10.41
C THR A 44 2.04 2.82 -9.24
N ILE A 45 0.93 3.56 -9.19
CA ILE A 45 -0.05 3.49 -8.11
C ILE A 45 -1.36 2.95 -8.66
N SER A 46 -1.90 1.92 -8.01
CA SER A 46 -3.25 1.42 -8.27
C SER A 46 -4.05 1.53 -6.98
N VAL A 47 -5.20 2.18 -7.03
CA VAL A 47 -6.14 2.10 -5.92
C VAL A 47 -6.70 0.67 -5.96
N LEU A 48 -6.92 0.01 -4.83
CA LEU A 48 -7.42 -1.38 -4.80
C LEU A 48 -8.82 -1.46 -4.22
N GLU A 49 -9.04 -0.89 -3.06
CA GLU A 49 -10.36 -0.83 -2.41
C GLU A 49 -10.48 0.44 -1.55
N ARG A 50 -11.70 0.82 -1.20
CA ARG A 50 -11.97 1.90 -0.25
C ARG A 50 -12.94 1.39 0.82
N PRO A 51 -12.44 0.70 1.86
CA PRO A 51 -13.30 0.11 2.88
C PRO A 51 -14.15 1.13 3.63
N THR A 52 -13.61 2.33 3.83
CA THR A 52 -14.29 3.42 4.52
C THR A 52 -13.98 4.75 3.83
N PRO A 53 -14.78 5.81 4.03
CA PRO A 53 -14.49 7.12 3.44
C PRO A 53 -13.09 7.66 3.79
N ASP A 54 -12.57 7.30 4.97
CA ASP A 54 -11.27 7.73 5.49
C ASP A 54 -10.13 6.72 5.25
N THR A 55 -10.40 5.55 4.66
CA THR A 55 -9.39 4.51 4.43
C THR A 55 -9.43 4.02 3.00
N VAL A 56 -8.25 3.95 2.39
CA VAL A 56 -8.08 3.36 1.06
C VAL A 56 -6.93 2.35 1.08
N MET A 57 -7.07 1.26 0.34
CA MET A 57 -5.98 0.34 0.09
C MET A 57 -5.38 0.62 -1.27
N ILE A 58 -4.06 0.76 -1.32
CA ILE A 58 -3.30 1.15 -2.50
C ILE A 58 -2.20 0.13 -2.76
N SER A 59 -2.01 -0.22 -4.03
CA SER A 59 -0.81 -0.86 -4.54
C SER A 59 0.18 0.20 -4.97
N TRP A 60 1.40 0.13 -4.45
CA TRP A 60 2.47 1.08 -4.75
C TRP A 60 3.67 0.34 -5.31
N ARG A 61 4.14 0.72 -6.49
CA ARG A 61 5.36 0.18 -7.11
C ARG A 61 6.28 1.30 -7.54
N ASP A 62 7.46 1.34 -6.97
CA ASP A 62 8.44 2.39 -7.23
C ASP A 62 9.86 1.83 -7.15
N ALA A 63 10.73 2.25 -8.08
CA ALA A 63 12.09 1.75 -8.14
C ALA A 63 12.94 2.21 -6.95
N CYS A 64 12.64 3.38 -6.38
CA CYS A 64 13.41 3.99 -5.30
C CYS A 64 12.89 3.59 -3.92
N THR A 65 11.58 3.45 -3.77
CA THR A 65 10.91 3.24 -2.47
C THR A 65 10.30 1.85 -2.31
N GLY A 66 10.34 1.02 -3.35
CA GLY A 66 9.99 -0.39 -3.29
C GLY A 66 8.55 -0.69 -3.72
N HIS A 67 8.09 -1.92 -3.40
CA HIS A 67 6.77 -2.43 -3.74
C HIS A 67 5.95 -2.73 -2.49
N TYR A 68 4.77 -2.12 -2.41
CA TYR A 68 3.76 -2.34 -1.37
C TYR A 68 2.45 -2.73 -2.05
N GLY A 69 2.22 -4.04 -2.19
CA GLY A 69 1.13 -4.56 -3.01
C GLY A 69 -0.27 -4.25 -2.50
N TYR A 70 -0.46 -4.23 -1.17
CA TYR A 70 -1.74 -3.96 -0.52
C TYR A 70 -1.48 -3.17 0.76
N GLN A 71 -1.38 -1.86 0.63
CA GLN A 71 -1.01 -0.97 1.73
C GLN A 71 -2.19 -0.11 2.16
N LYS A 72 -2.34 0.08 3.48
CA LYS A 72 -3.38 0.90 4.06
C LYS A 72 -2.97 2.38 4.09
N TRP A 73 -3.86 3.23 3.60
CA TRP A 73 -3.69 4.67 3.58
C TRP A 73 -4.88 5.35 4.27
N ARG A 74 -4.61 6.41 5.03
CA ARG A 74 -5.61 7.15 5.82
C ARG A 74 -5.78 8.56 5.31
N LEU A 75 -7.01 9.04 5.33
CA LEU A 75 -7.40 10.39 4.96
C LEU A 75 -7.04 11.38 6.06
N PHE A 76 -6.50 12.53 5.70
CA PHE A 76 -6.31 13.68 6.58
C PHE A 76 -6.33 14.97 5.76
N THR A 77 -6.58 16.07 6.46
CA THR A 77 -6.37 17.42 5.92
C THR A 77 -4.89 17.78 6.07
N THR A 78 -4.18 17.98 4.96
CA THR A 78 -2.75 18.26 5.02
C THR A 78 -2.47 19.66 5.57
N ARG A 79 -1.39 19.75 6.36
CA ARG A 79 -0.79 21.03 6.80
C ARG A 79 0.46 21.40 6.02
N ARG A 80 0.78 20.62 4.98
CA ARG A 80 2.00 20.75 4.19
C ARG A 80 1.65 20.78 2.71
N ARG A 81 2.39 21.62 1.97
CA ARG A 81 2.41 21.57 0.51
C ARG A 81 3.13 20.32 0.02
N GLY A 82 2.80 19.89 -1.18
CA GLY A 82 3.50 18.78 -1.83
C GLY A 82 2.94 18.48 -3.20
N THR A 83 3.13 17.24 -3.63
CA THR A 83 2.68 16.75 -4.92
C THR A 83 1.92 15.46 -4.73
N CYS A 84 0.78 15.33 -5.40
CA CYS A 84 0.00 14.11 -5.43
C CYS A 84 0.80 13.02 -6.15
N ALA A 85 1.18 11.96 -5.44
CA ALA A 85 1.96 10.86 -5.99
C ALA A 85 1.21 10.11 -7.11
N LEU A 86 -0.12 10.15 -7.12
CA LEU A 86 -0.97 9.49 -8.12
C LEU A 86 -1.11 10.30 -9.41
N SER A 87 -1.27 11.62 -9.32
CA SER A 87 -1.62 12.48 -10.47
C SER A 87 -0.57 13.52 -10.83
N GLY A 88 0.46 13.70 -10.00
CA GLY A 88 1.45 14.77 -10.16
C GLY A 88 0.94 16.18 -9.87
N ARG A 89 -0.34 16.34 -9.49
CA ARG A 89 -0.93 17.65 -9.18
C ARG A 89 -0.34 18.26 -7.90
N PRO A 90 -0.22 19.60 -7.81
CA PRO A 90 0.18 20.24 -6.57
C PRO A 90 -0.87 19.99 -5.48
N ILE A 91 -0.38 19.88 -4.25
CA ILE A 91 -1.16 19.77 -3.01
C ILE A 91 -0.92 21.04 -2.21
N GLU A 92 -2.00 21.70 -1.82
CA GLU A 92 -1.99 22.89 -0.98
C GLU A 92 -2.39 22.58 0.45
N ILE A 93 -2.09 23.51 1.36
CA ILE A 93 -2.50 23.41 2.77
C ILE A 93 -4.02 23.45 2.84
N GLY A 94 -4.63 22.52 3.57
CA GLY A 94 -6.08 22.38 3.67
C GLY A 94 -6.68 21.33 2.72
N ASP A 95 -5.89 20.79 1.79
CA ASP A 95 -6.36 19.72 0.92
C ASP A 95 -6.57 18.40 1.68
N SER A 96 -7.60 17.67 1.27
CA SER A 96 -7.86 16.30 1.72
C SER A 96 -6.98 15.31 0.97
N VAL A 97 -6.09 14.63 1.69
CA VAL A 97 -5.11 13.71 1.12
C VAL A 97 -5.07 12.40 1.90
N TYR A 98 -4.71 11.33 1.20
CA TYR A 98 -4.36 10.04 1.78
C TYR A 98 -2.84 9.92 1.95
N SER A 99 -2.38 9.31 3.03
CA SER A 99 -0.97 8.95 3.27
C SER A 99 -0.88 7.52 3.81
N PRO A 100 0.27 6.84 3.64
CA PRO A 100 0.46 5.51 4.18
C PRO A 100 0.28 5.51 5.69
N GLN A 101 -0.46 4.53 6.20
CA GLN A 101 -0.49 4.26 7.63
C GLN A 101 0.83 3.60 8.05
N LEU A 102 1.56 4.24 8.96
CA LEU A 102 2.80 3.70 9.50
C LEU A 102 2.49 2.54 10.45
N LEU A 103 3.04 1.35 10.18
CA LEU A 103 2.89 0.18 11.04
C LEU A 103 4.27 -0.44 11.30
N GLY A 104 4.90 -0.03 12.40
CA GLY A 104 6.26 -0.44 12.76
C GLY A 104 7.32 0.41 12.04
N SER A 105 8.04 -0.18 11.08
CA SER A 105 9.09 0.53 10.32
C SER A 105 8.50 1.55 9.36
N THR A 106 9.14 2.71 9.22
CA THR A 106 8.77 3.75 8.25
C THR A 106 9.06 3.26 6.81
N PRO A 107 8.04 3.06 5.95
CA PRO A 107 8.27 2.67 4.57
C PRO A 107 8.87 3.82 3.76
N GLY A 108 9.56 3.52 2.64
CA GLY A 108 10.15 4.55 1.78
C GLY A 108 9.10 5.55 1.26
N ASN A 109 7.88 5.08 1.00
CA ASN A 109 6.77 5.92 0.57
C ASN A 109 6.06 6.69 1.69
N ALA A 110 6.56 6.68 2.94
CA ALA A 110 5.88 7.30 4.09
C ALA A 110 5.53 8.78 3.92
N ALA A 111 6.33 9.52 3.13
CA ALA A 111 6.10 10.94 2.85
C ALA A 111 5.13 11.19 1.68
N ALA A 112 4.71 10.14 0.96
CA ALA A 112 3.85 10.27 -0.19
C ALA A 112 2.43 10.68 0.21
N MET A 113 1.86 11.59 -0.56
CA MET A 113 0.49 12.07 -0.40
C MET A 113 -0.28 11.83 -1.69
N VAL A 114 -1.55 11.45 -1.58
CA VAL A 114 -2.45 11.28 -2.72
C VAL A 114 -3.73 12.08 -2.47
N LEU A 115 -4.07 13.01 -3.36
CA LEU A 115 -5.31 13.79 -3.26
C LEU A 115 -6.54 12.89 -3.25
N ALA A 116 -7.47 13.14 -2.34
CA ALA A 116 -8.71 12.38 -2.24
C ALA A 116 -9.51 12.42 -3.54
N VAL A 117 -9.61 13.59 -4.18
CA VAL A 117 -10.28 13.76 -5.48
C VAL A 117 -9.66 12.92 -6.60
N CYS A 118 -8.35 12.63 -6.52
CA CYS A 118 -7.68 11.77 -7.50
C CYS A 118 -7.96 10.29 -7.24
N VAL A 119 -8.13 9.89 -5.98
CA VAL A 119 -8.60 8.54 -5.64
C VAL A 119 -10.01 8.32 -6.16
N ASP A 120 -10.91 9.29 -5.96
CA ASP A 120 -12.29 9.20 -6.43
C ASP A 120 -12.37 9.10 -7.95
N ALA A 121 -11.56 9.89 -8.67
CA ALA A 121 -11.47 9.81 -10.12
C ALA A 121 -10.91 8.47 -10.62
N ALA A 122 -9.85 7.95 -9.98
CA ALA A 122 -9.29 6.65 -10.33
C ALA A 122 -10.29 5.51 -10.11
N ARG A 123 -11.07 5.57 -9.04
CA ARG A 123 -12.17 4.64 -8.76
C ARG A 123 -13.27 4.69 -9.80
N ALA A 124 -13.68 5.88 -10.22
CA ALA A 124 -14.69 6.05 -11.25
C ALA A 124 -14.21 5.49 -12.61
N ALA A 125 -12.92 5.67 -12.94
CA ALA A 125 -12.34 5.16 -14.18
C ALA A 125 -12.23 3.62 -14.20
N GLU A 126 -12.05 2.96 -13.05
CA GLU A 126 -12.04 1.50 -12.96
C GLU A 126 -13.45 0.87 -13.06
N ALA A 127 -14.50 1.66 -12.84
CA ALA A 127 -15.89 1.21 -12.88
C ALA A 127 -16.59 1.47 -14.23
N ALA A 128 -15.94 2.18 -15.15
CA ALA A 128 -16.43 2.52 -16.49
C ALA A 128 -15.88 1.55 -17.54
#